data_AF-A0A812HMT0-F1
#
_entry.id   AF-A0A812HMT0-F1
#
_cell.length_a   1.000
_cell.length_b   1.000
_cell.length_c   1.000
_cell.angle_alpha   90.00
_cell.angle_beta   90.00
_cell.angle_gamma   90.00
#
_symmetry.space_group_name_H-M   'P 1'
#
loop_
_entity.id
_entity.type
_entity.pdbx_description
1 polymer ?
#
loop_
_entity_poly.entity_id
_entity_poly.type
_entity_poly.pdbx_seq_one_letter_code
_entity_poly.pdbx_strand_id
1 'polypeptide(L)'
;MLGSALQHDRERCLARALLASECRSAESSSPSSSKTGLPMLLKIRRSWCGTTAADSSSTPLMRRQSLSLGADGWAVDSMPTLSDPVPTYVQGCSMMAAMCLGFTAGREEEGFWLFIHLLEDVLGPDFFSRQPALLGYHGDRAAAAALVASQSPSLAELMGVQCLGESISALASRCLLSGFVGFLSGPPLVAFWEELLQVRCTDFPRLPLISWLAGLVHHAEGQLASALVGLSSDEAVPVFFRTVQQAAKALPNNWRPRVRVSRAQVLELRQISKAAAEKYRSAQEALSLKEIHAKNVSASLDRTCSALLDAMKFAEVSSSAASAGSGAAAAQSSSGKQAHRAFARGERDPLKYLQHQSAARAKWCSKRNGSMFLKVHGTQAHRSVRQQKQHLDGRTKHMTRDNTWYSATAAKSPDPPRHARPFI
;
A
#
# COMPACT_ATOMS: atom_id res chain seq x y z
N MET A 1 5.17 10.51 -45.11
CA MET A 1 5.64 11.55 -44.16
C MET A 1 4.48 12.18 -43.36
N LEU A 2 3.60 11.38 -42.76
CA LEU A 2 2.43 11.84 -41.97
C LEU A 2 2.47 11.35 -40.50
N GLY A 3 3.60 10.77 -40.07
CA GLY A 3 3.76 10.18 -38.73
C GLY A 3 4.31 11.12 -37.66
N SER A 4 4.89 12.28 -38.02
CA SER A 4 5.54 13.19 -37.06
C SER A 4 4.57 14.17 -36.40
N ALA A 5 3.47 14.54 -37.05
CA ALA A 5 2.50 15.50 -36.51
C ALA A 5 1.64 14.90 -35.36
N LEU A 6 1.31 13.61 -35.44
CA LEU A 6 0.55 12.89 -34.39
C LEU A 6 1.39 12.61 -33.13
N GLN A 7 2.71 12.54 -33.26
CA GLN A 7 3.62 12.29 -32.14
C GLN A 7 3.82 13.56 -31.28
N HIS A 8 3.82 14.74 -31.92
CA HIS A 8 4.06 16.01 -31.25
C HIS A 8 2.86 16.50 -30.41
N ASP A 9 1.62 16.20 -30.81
CA ASP A 9 0.43 16.58 -30.03
C ASP A 9 0.14 15.64 -28.85
N ARG A 10 0.53 14.35 -28.96
CA ARG A 10 0.48 13.39 -27.83
C ARG A 10 1.48 13.79 -26.73
N GLU A 11 2.66 14.27 -27.12
CA GLU A 11 3.68 14.78 -26.20
C GLU A 11 3.22 16.07 -25.48
N ARG A 12 2.43 16.93 -26.15
CA ARG A 12 1.88 18.16 -25.53
C ARG A 12 0.81 17.90 -24.47
N CYS A 13 -0.08 16.91 -24.68
CA CYS A 13 -1.06 16.53 -23.66
C CYS A 13 -0.41 15.87 -22.43
N LEU A 14 0.63 15.05 -22.64
CA LEU A 14 1.41 14.44 -21.56
C LEU A 14 2.27 15.45 -20.82
N ALA A 15 2.87 16.42 -21.53
CA ALA A 15 3.60 17.52 -20.93
C ALA A 15 2.67 18.41 -20.08
N ARG A 16 1.44 18.69 -20.52
CA ARG A 16 0.45 19.45 -19.73
C ARG A 16 -0.02 18.71 -18.48
N ALA A 17 -0.22 17.39 -18.56
CA ALA A 17 -0.59 16.59 -17.38
C ALA A 17 0.54 16.46 -16.35
N LEU A 18 1.80 16.41 -16.79
CA LEU A 18 2.97 16.39 -15.91
C LEU A 18 3.31 17.78 -15.35
N LEU A 19 3.19 18.85 -16.15
CA LEU A 19 3.39 20.24 -15.72
C LEU A 19 2.28 20.75 -14.78
N ALA A 20 1.07 20.18 -14.84
CA ALA A 20 0.01 20.47 -13.86
C ALA A 20 0.35 20.00 -12.43
N SER A 21 1.37 19.14 -12.25
CA SER A 21 1.88 18.75 -10.92
C SER A 21 3.02 19.63 -10.40
N GLU A 22 3.62 20.45 -11.27
CA GLU A 22 4.73 21.35 -10.96
C GLU A 22 4.48 22.73 -11.60
N CYS A 23 3.57 23.52 -11.03
CA CYS A 23 3.62 25.01 -10.94
C CYS A 23 2.23 25.60 -10.68
N ARG A 24 2.11 26.35 -9.57
CA ARG A 24 1.11 27.42 -9.44
C ARG A 24 1.59 28.63 -10.24
N SER A 25 0.62 29.34 -10.80
CA SER A 25 0.69 30.71 -11.36
C SER A 25 1.33 30.86 -12.74
N ALA A 26 0.50 30.97 -13.79
CA ALA A 26 0.27 32.21 -14.53
C ALA A 26 -0.48 31.93 -15.86
N GLU A 27 -1.65 32.57 -15.96
CA GLU A 27 -2.35 33.15 -17.12
C GLU A 27 -2.45 32.47 -18.51
N SER A 28 -3.72 32.32 -18.89
CA SER A 28 -4.40 32.57 -20.16
C SER A 28 -3.63 32.46 -21.49
N SER A 29 -4.06 31.50 -22.31
CA SER A 29 -4.55 31.76 -23.68
C SER A 29 -5.16 30.49 -24.29
N SER A 30 -6.41 30.60 -24.73
CA SER A 30 -7.12 29.58 -25.51
C SER A 30 -6.43 29.39 -26.87
N PRO A 31 -6.39 28.16 -27.43
CA PRO A 31 -7.19 27.97 -28.64
C PRO A 31 -7.79 26.55 -28.83
N SER A 32 -8.92 26.57 -29.54
CA SER A 32 -9.48 25.58 -30.49
C SER A 32 -9.37 24.08 -30.19
N SER A 33 -10.53 23.53 -29.84
CA SER A 33 -10.97 22.13 -29.94
C SER A 33 -10.51 21.41 -31.21
N SER A 34 -9.78 20.29 -31.03
CA SER A 34 -9.65 19.24 -32.05
C SER A 34 -9.82 17.85 -31.40
N LYS A 35 -10.69 17.06 -32.03
CA LYS A 35 -11.24 15.78 -31.57
C LYS A 35 -10.33 14.60 -31.93
N THR A 36 -9.34 14.26 -31.10
CA THR A 36 -8.55 13.03 -31.30
C THR A 36 -8.12 12.36 -29.98
N GLY A 37 -9.10 12.10 -29.11
CA GLY A 37 -8.99 11.14 -27.98
C GLY A 37 -10.20 10.19 -27.89
N LEU A 38 -11.08 10.23 -28.89
CA LEU A 38 -12.42 9.66 -28.83
C LEU A 38 -12.56 8.13 -29.07
N PRO A 39 -11.64 7.36 -29.67
CA PRO A 39 -11.97 5.97 -30.01
C PRO A 39 -12.07 5.06 -28.77
N MET A 40 -11.35 5.35 -27.68
CA MET A 40 -11.43 4.55 -26.45
C MET A 40 -12.62 4.99 -25.57
N LEU A 41 -12.80 6.29 -25.38
CA LEU A 41 -13.93 6.83 -24.60
C LEU A 41 -15.28 6.60 -25.27
N LEU A 42 -15.38 6.66 -26.60
CA LEU A 42 -16.60 6.26 -27.31
C LEU A 42 -16.86 4.75 -27.22
N LYS A 43 -15.83 3.91 -27.12
CA LYS A 43 -16.01 2.46 -26.88
C LYS A 43 -16.49 2.17 -25.46
N ILE A 44 -15.99 2.88 -24.45
CA ILE A 44 -16.48 2.78 -23.06
C ILE A 44 -17.91 3.32 -22.98
N ARG A 45 -18.18 4.50 -23.55
CA ARG A 45 -19.52 5.10 -23.59
C ARG A 45 -20.54 4.26 -24.38
N ARG A 46 -20.15 3.62 -25.49
CA ARG A 46 -21.03 2.67 -26.22
C ARG A 46 -21.27 1.38 -25.42
N SER A 47 -20.34 0.95 -24.58
CA SER A 47 -20.56 -0.16 -23.65
C SER A 47 -21.53 0.22 -22.53
N TRP A 48 -21.57 1.51 -22.14
CA TRP A 48 -22.44 2.01 -21.07
C TRP A 48 -23.84 2.40 -21.57
N CYS A 49 -23.96 2.87 -22.81
CA CYS A 49 -25.25 3.23 -23.42
C CYS A 49 -25.86 2.11 -24.29
N GLY A 50 -25.19 0.97 -24.44
CA GLY A 50 -25.52 -0.07 -25.43
C GLY A 50 -26.32 -1.27 -24.90
N THR A 51 -27.11 -1.11 -23.84
CA THR A 51 -27.98 -2.19 -23.32
C THR A 51 -29.46 -1.84 -23.45
N THR A 52 -29.88 -1.44 -24.65
CA THR A 52 -31.31 -1.48 -25.01
C THR A 52 -31.48 -2.12 -26.39
N ALA A 53 -32.36 -3.12 -26.39
CA ALA A 53 -32.98 -3.84 -27.50
C ALA A 53 -32.22 -5.05 -28.11
N ALA A 54 -32.89 -6.21 -27.93
CA ALA A 54 -32.80 -7.46 -28.69
C ALA A 54 -31.55 -8.34 -28.50
N ASP A 55 -31.57 -9.24 -27.51
CA ASP A 55 -32.13 -10.58 -27.71
C ASP A 55 -32.14 -11.38 -26.41
N SER A 56 -33.15 -12.23 -26.32
CA SER A 56 -33.61 -12.97 -25.15
C SER A 56 -32.71 -14.12 -24.72
N SER A 57 -32.68 -14.31 -23.40
CA SER A 57 -32.28 -15.48 -22.61
C SER A 57 -30.85 -15.48 -22.02
N SER A 58 -30.83 -15.52 -20.68
CA SER A 58 -29.69 -15.57 -19.76
C SER A 58 -28.99 -14.24 -19.42
N THR A 59 -29.66 -13.40 -18.64
CA THR A 59 -29.04 -12.28 -17.91
C THR A 59 -28.85 -12.63 -16.42
N PRO A 60 -27.68 -12.36 -15.84
CA PRO A 60 -27.50 -12.32 -14.40
C PRO A 60 -28.12 -11.01 -13.86
N LEU A 61 -29.07 -11.16 -12.95
CA LEU A 61 -29.76 -10.07 -12.24
C LEU A 61 -28.76 -9.18 -11.49
N MET A 62 -28.43 -8.01 -12.04
CA MET A 62 -28.11 -6.85 -11.20
C MET A 62 -29.41 -6.41 -10.51
N ARG A 63 -29.50 -6.73 -9.23
CA ARG A 63 -30.60 -6.40 -8.33
C ARG A 63 -30.65 -4.88 -8.11
N ARG A 64 -31.29 -4.14 -9.02
CA ARG A 64 -31.84 -2.81 -8.69
C ARG A 64 -33.00 -3.03 -7.73
N GLN A 65 -32.78 -2.77 -6.44
CA GLN A 65 -33.87 -2.64 -5.49
C GLN A 65 -34.68 -1.38 -5.83
N SER A 66 -35.75 -1.57 -6.60
CA SER A 66 -36.84 -0.62 -6.69
C SER A 66 -37.66 -0.74 -5.41
N LEU A 67 -37.54 0.22 -4.50
CA LEU A 67 -38.40 0.34 -3.32
C LEU A 67 -39.80 0.78 -3.80
N SER A 68 -40.67 -0.17 -4.08
CA SER A 68 -42.11 0.07 -4.11
C SER A 68 -42.59 0.29 -2.68
N LEU A 69 -43.04 1.51 -2.35
CA LEU A 69 -43.78 1.79 -1.12
C LEU A 69 -45.11 1.02 -1.13
N GLY A 70 -45.12 -0.17 -0.54
CA GLY A 70 -46.33 -0.83 -0.08
C GLY A 70 -46.65 -0.32 1.33
N ALA A 71 -47.80 0.31 1.48
CA ALA A 71 -48.26 0.91 2.71
C ALA A 71 -48.99 -0.13 3.57
N ASP A 72 -48.28 -1.08 4.18
CA ASP A 72 -48.86 -1.98 5.19
C ASP A 72 -47.80 -2.44 6.21
N GLY A 73 -48.03 -2.13 7.49
CA GLY A 73 -47.50 -2.87 8.65
C GLY A 73 -46.04 -2.68 9.04
N TRP A 74 -45.74 -1.65 9.84
CA TRP A 74 -44.43 -1.44 10.48
C TRP A 74 -44.20 -2.43 11.64
N ALA A 75 -43.73 -3.64 11.31
CA ALA A 75 -42.94 -4.42 12.26
C ALA A 75 -41.51 -3.87 12.23
N VAL A 76 -41.02 -3.39 13.38
CA VAL A 76 -39.66 -2.90 13.61
C VAL A 76 -38.71 -4.10 13.66
N ASP A 77 -38.60 -4.84 12.56
CA ASP A 77 -37.65 -5.93 12.42
C ASP A 77 -36.46 -5.41 11.60
N SER A 78 -35.40 -5.09 12.33
CA SER A 78 -34.02 -5.04 11.84
C SER A 78 -33.82 -4.30 10.52
N MET A 79 -33.89 -2.96 10.56
CA MET A 79 -33.23 -2.12 9.56
C MET A 79 -31.82 -2.69 9.34
N PRO A 80 -31.43 -3.10 8.12
CA PRO A 80 -30.06 -3.44 7.84
C PRO A 80 -29.27 -2.20 8.23
N THR A 81 -28.46 -2.29 9.28
CA THR A 81 -27.59 -1.20 9.68
C THR A 81 -26.72 -0.94 8.47
N LEU A 82 -27.05 0.13 7.75
CA LEU A 82 -26.45 0.60 6.51
C LEU A 82 -25.07 1.18 6.83
N SER A 83 -24.28 0.43 7.57
CA SER A 83 -22.88 0.64 7.86
C SER A 83 -22.05 -0.11 6.83
N ASP A 84 -22.49 -0.14 5.57
CA ASP A 84 -21.58 -0.48 4.49
C ASP A 84 -20.49 0.59 4.53
N PRO A 85 -19.26 0.22 4.89
CA PRO A 85 -18.23 1.19 5.18
C PRO A 85 -17.94 1.93 3.87
N VAL A 86 -18.32 3.20 3.80
CA VAL A 86 -17.97 4.10 2.70
C VAL A 86 -16.48 3.90 2.41
N PRO A 87 -16.12 3.54 1.16
CA PRO A 87 -14.74 3.26 0.81
C PRO A 87 -13.89 4.47 1.20
N THR A 88 -12.99 4.24 2.15
CA THR A 88 -12.16 5.31 2.71
C THR A 88 -10.98 5.51 1.78
N TYR A 89 -10.57 6.76 1.57
CA TYR A 89 -9.44 7.08 0.71
C TYR A 89 -8.19 6.28 1.11
N VAL A 90 -7.63 5.52 0.17
CA VAL A 90 -6.37 4.79 0.32
C VAL A 90 -5.25 5.56 -0.38
N GLN A 91 -4.06 5.60 0.25
CA GLN A 91 -2.88 6.18 -0.38
C GLN A 91 -2.58 5.47 -1.72
N GLY A 92 -2.49 6.26 -2.79
CA GLY A 92 -2.29 5.76 -4.15
C GLY A 92 -3.45 6.06 -5.08
N CYS A 93 -4.68 6.08 -4.55
CA CYS A 93 -5.89 6.34 -5.32
C CYS A 93 -5.88 7.72 -6.01
N SER A 94 -5.31 8.75 -5.38
CA SER A 94 -5.19 10.09 -5.99
C SER A 94 -4.34 10.09 -7.26
N MET A 95 -3.28 9.27 -7.32
CA MET A 95 -2.43 9.15 -8.50
C MET A 95 -3.19 8.45 -9.64
N MET A 96 -4.00 7.43 -9.32
CA MET A 96 -4.85 6.75 -10.30
C MET A 96 -5.94 7.69 -10.83
N ALA A 97 -6.60 8.45 -9.95
CA ALA A 97 -7.59 9.45 -10.33
C ALA A 97 -6.98 10.54 -11.22
N ALA A 98 -5.76 11.01 -10.90
CA ALA A 98 -5.03 11.97 -11.74
C ALA A 98 -4.73 11.40 -13.14
N MET A 99 -4.37 10.12 -13.25
CA MET A 99 -4.21 9.47 -14.56
C MET A 99 -5.52 9.42 -15.33
N CYS A 100 -6.63 9.02 -14.70
CA CYS A 100 -7.95 9.03 -15.31
C CYS A 100 -8.31 10.41 -15.85
N LEU A 101 -8.07 11.47 -15.06
CA LEU A 101 -8.27 12.86 -15.48
C LEU A 101 -7.36 13.25 -16.66
N GLY A 102 -6.11 12.78 -16.67
CA GLY A 102 -5.19 12.95 -17.80
C GLY A 102 -5.71 12.30 -19.08
N PHE A 103 -6.21 11.07 -19.01
CA PHE A 103 -6.81 10.35 -20.14
C PHE A 103 -8.07 11.02 -20.68
N THR A 104 -8.82 11.74 -19.84
CA THR A 104 -9.99 12.51 -20.24
C THR A 104 -9.69 13.96 -20.58
N ALA A 105 -8.40 14.31 -20.72
CA ALA A 105 -7.93 15.66 -21.04
C ALA A 105 -8.48 16.73 -20.07
N GLY A 106 -8.53 16.40 -18.77
CA GLY A 106 -8.99 17.32 -17.73
C GLY A 106 -10.50 17.40 -17.56
N ARG A 107 -11.29 16.63 -18.32
CA ARG A 107 -12.75 16.59 -18.12
C ARG A 107 -13.07 15.75 -16.89
N GLU A 108 -13.45 16.46 -15.82
CA GLU A 108 -13.61 15.91 -14.46
C GLU A 108 -14.66 14.80 -14.40
N GLU A 109 -15.84 15.02 -15.00
CA GLU A 109 -16.93 14.05 -14.96
C GLU A 109 -16.55 12.72 -15.64
N GLU A 110 -15.99 12.76 -16.85
CA GLU A 110 -15.51 11.53 -17.50
C GLU A 110 -14.32 10.91 -16.76
N GLY A 111 -13.47 11.74 -16.15
CA GLY A 111 -12.35 11.28 -15.34
C GLY A 111 -12.83 10.52 -14.11
N PHE A 112 -13.87 11.02 -13.45
CA PHE A 112 -14.55 10.38 -12.34
C PHE A 112 -15.15 9.04 -12.76
N TRP A 113 -15.94 8.99 -13.85
CA TRP A 113 -16.53 7.74 -14.33
C TRP A 113 -15.50 6.71 -14.76
N LEU A 114 -14.41 7.14 -15.40
CA LEU A 114 -13.30 6.25 -15.73
C LEU A 114 -12.59 5.72 -14.47
N PHE A 115 -12.49 6.54 -13.43
CA PHE A 115 -11.94 6.13 -12.14
C PHE A 115 -12.85 5.12 -11.42
N ILE A 116 -14.17 5.32 -11.43
CA ILE A 116 -15.13 4.33 -10.90
C ILE A 116 -15.02 3.00 -11.67
N HIS A 117 -14.99 3.04 -13.01
CA HIS A 117 -14.77 1.85 -13.84
C HIS A 117 -13.49 1.10 -13.46
N LEU A 118 -12.39 1.84 -13.25
CA LEU A 118 -11.13 1.25 -12.81
C LEU A 118 -11.27 0.56 -11.44
N LEU A 119 -11.91 1.21 -10.46
CA LEU A 119 -12.06 0.65 -9.12
C LEU A 119 -12.99 -0.57 -9.08
N GLU A 120 -14.15 -0.49 -9.74
CA GLU A 120 -15.20 -1.50 -9.61
C GLU A 120 -15.06 -2.65 -10.60
N ASP A 121 -14.76 -2.34 -11.87
CA ASP A 121 -14.75 -3.35 -12.94
C ASP A 121 -13.36 -3.95 -13.18
N VAL A 122 -12.31 -3.13 -13.08
CA VAL A 122 -10.93 -3.59 -13.36
C VAL A 122 -10.27 -4.13 -12.10
N LEU A 123 -10.24 -3.35 -11.02
CA LEU A 123 -9.63 -3.75 -9.76
C LEU A 123 -10.57 -4.64 -8.93
N GLY A 124 -11.86 -4.34 -8.94
CA GLY A 124 -12.84 -5.02 -8.13
C GLY A 124 -12.90 -4.52 -6.68
N PRO A 125 -14.02 -4.76 -5.98
CA PRO A 125 -14.31 -4.20 -4.66
C PRO A 125 -13.31 -4.63 -3.58
N ASP A 126 -12.70 -5.81 -3.74
CA ASP A 126 -11.76 -6.35 -2.77
C ASP A 126 -10.39 -5.67 -2.80
N PHE A 127 -10.00 -5.01 -3.91
CA PHE A 127 -8.62 -4.53 -4.08
C PHE A 127 -8.25 -3.45 -3.07
N PHE A 128 -9.15 -2.48 -2.87
CA PHE A 128 -9.04 -1.43 -1.85
C PHE A 128 -10.00 -1.65 -0.69
N SER A 129 -10.36 -2.91 -0.39
CA SER A 129 -11.26 -3.22 0.72
C SER A 129 -10.73 -2.66 2.04
N ARG A 130 -11.63 -2.24 2.92
CA ARG A 130 -11.26 -1.73 4.25
C ARG A 130 -11.09 -2.84 5.28
N GLN A 131 -11.92 -3.87 5.19
CA GLN A 131 -11.97 -4.95 6.16
C GLN A 131 -12.24 -6.28 5.45
N PRO A 132 -11.24 -7.18 5.36
CA PRO A 132 -9.81 -6.97 5.62
C PRO A 132 -9.22 -5.84 4.78
N ALA A 133 -8.16 -5.18 5.26
CA ALA A 133 -7.58 -4.05 4.53
C ALA A 133 -6.82 -4.54 3.29
N LEU A 134 -7.11 -3.98 2.11
CA LEU A 134 -6.40 -4.27 0.86
C LEU A 134 -6.39 -5.78 0.50
N LEU A 135 -7.52 -6.46 0.70
CA LEU A 135 -7.62 -7.91 0.59
C LEU A 135 -7.20 -8.41 -0.81
N GLY A 136 -7.79 -7.83 -1.86
CA GLY A 136 -7.49 -8.16 -3.25
C GLY A 136 -6.05 -7.81 -3.63
N TYR A 137 -5.52 -6.70 -3.12
CA TYR A 137 -4.12 -6.32 -3.30
C TYR A 137 -3.15 -7.36 -2.70
N HIS A 138 -3.44 -7.89 -1.50
CA HIS A 138 -2.61 -8.93 -0.88
C HIS A 138 -2.59 -10.22 -1.72
N GLY A 139 -3.72 -10.57 -2.34
CA GLY A 139 -3.80 -11.66 -3.30
C GLY A 139 -2.93 -11.41 -4.54
N ASP A 140 -3.08 -10.25 -5.16
CA ASP A 140 -2.34 -9.88 -6.36
C ASP A 140 -0.83 -9.78 -6.12
N ARG A 141 -0.42 -9.31 -4.95
CA ARG A 141 0.98 -9.29 -4.52
C ARG A 141 1.59 -10.71 -4.50
N ALA A 142 0.84 -11.70 -4.01
CA ALA A 142 1.29 -13.09 -4.00
C ALA A 142 1.37 -13.66 -5.42
N ALA A 143 0.36 -13.40 -6.25
CA ALA A 143 0.37 -13.79 -7.66
C ALA A 143 1.55 -13.14 -8.41
N ALA A 144 1.87 -11.89 -8.13
CA ALA A 144 3.01 -11.21 -8.73
C ALA A 144 4.35 -11.81 -8.30
N ALA A 145 4.50 -12.16 -7.02
CA ALA A 145 5.70 -12.86 -6.55
C ALA A 145 5.87 -14.23 -7.24
N ALA A 146 4.79 -14.99 -7.39
CA ALA A 146 4.81 -16.27 -8.10
C ALA A 146 5.17 -16.10 -9.59
N LEU A 147 4.57 -15.10 -10.26
CA LEU A 147 4.90 -14.82 -11.66
C LEU A 147 6.36 -14.41 -11.81
N VAL A 148 6.88 -13.51 -10.96
CA VAL A 148 8.30 -13.12 -10.98
C VAL A 148 9.21 -14.33 -10.82
N ALA A 149 8.95 -15.19 -9.82
CA ALA A 149 9.77 -16.39 -9.60
C ALA A 149 9.78 -17.32 -10.81
N SER A 150 8.66 -17.42 -11.55
CA SER A 150 8.59 -18.20 -12.78
C SER A 150 9.34 -17.57 -13.97
N GLN A 151 9.39 -16.23 -14.04
CA GLN A 151 10.00 -15.51 -15.16
C GLN A 151 11.50 -15.25 -14.94
N SER A 152 11.95 -15.23 -13.68
CA SER A 152 13.33 -14.95 -13.28
C SER A 152 13.83 -15.98 -12.27
N PRO A 153 13.99 -17.27 -12.67
CA PRO A 153 14.40 -18.33 -11.76
C PRO A 153 15.78 -18.09 -11.16
N SER A 154 16.71 -17.46 -11.90
CA SER A 154 18.05 -17.13 -11.41
C SER A 154 18.01 -16.15 -10.23
N LEU A 155 17.08 -15.18 -10.23
CA LEU A 155 16.88 -14.30 -9.07
C LEU A 155 16.30 -15.04 -7.87
N ALA A 156 15.38 -15.98 -8.11
CA ALA A 156 14.80 -16.79 -7.04
C ALA A 156 15.85 -17.70 -6.38
N GLU A 157 16.78 -18.25 -7.17
CA GLU A 157 17.93 -19.00 -6.67
C GLU A 157 18.90 -18.09 -5.89
N LEU A 158 19.23 -16.92 -6.45
CA LEU A 158 20.18 -15.99 -5.83
C LEU A 158 19.70 -15.43 -4.48
N MET A 159 18.43 -15.01 -4.40
CA MET A 159 17.88 -14.36 -3.19
C MET A 159 17.20 -15.35 -2.23
N GLY A 160 16.80 -16.51 -2.74
CA GLY A 160 15.82 -17.37 -2.08
C GLY A 160 14.39 -16.82 -2.20
N VAL A 161 13.43 -17.74 -2.14
CA VAL A 161 11.99 -17.45 -2.35
C VAL A 161 11.46 -16.42 -1.33
N GLN A 162 11.93 -16.48 -0.09
CA GLN A 162 11.47 -15.59 0.97
C GLN A 162 11.92 -14.13 0.73
N CYS A 163 13.22 -13.90 0.55
CA CYS A 163 13.77 -12.56 0.31
C CYS A 163 13.23 -11.96 -1.00
N LEU A 164 13.08 -12.79 -2.05
CA LEU A 164 12.44 -12.37 -3.29
C LEU A 164 10.98 -11.96 -3.04
N GLY A 165 10.20 -12.76 -2.30
CA GLY A 165 8.82 -12.44 -1.96
C GLY A 165 8.67 -11.12 -1.17
N GLU A 166 9.58 -10.85 -0.24
CA GLU A 166 9.64 -9.59 0.52
C GLU A 166 10.00 -8.40 -0.39
N SER A 167 10.96 -8.59 -1.29
CA SER A 167 11.37 -7.58 -2.28
C SER A 167 10.23 -7.23 -3.25
N ILE A 168 9.52 -8.24 -3.76
CA ILE A 168 8.34 -8.05 -4.60
C ILE A 168 7.20 -7.42 -3.83
N SER A 169 7.01 -7.77 -2.56
CA SER A 169 6.03 -7.11 -1.70
C SER A 169 6.29 -5.60 -1.58
N ALA A 170 7.55 -5.21 -1.32
CA ALA A 170 7.93 -3.80 -1.24
C ALA A 170 7.67 -3.07 -2.58
N LEU A 171 8.07 -3.68 -3.70
CA LEU A 171 7.86 -3.12 -5.03
C LEU A 171 6.37 -3.00 -5.39
N ALA A 172 5.58 -4.05 -5.14
CA ALA A 172 4.15 -4.09 -5.42
C ALA A 172 3.38 -2.99 -4.67
N SER A 173 3.76 -2.69 -3.42
CA SER A 173 3.13 -1.61 -2.65
C SER A 173 3.28 -0.25 -3.32
N ARG A 174 4.43 0.00 -3.97
CA ARG A 174 4.66 1.24 -4.70
C ARG A 174 3.97 1.24 -6.06
N CYS A 175 4.05 0.14 -6.79
CA CYS A 175 3.59 0.05 -8.17
C CYS A 175 2.09 -0.16 -8.27
N LEU A 176 1.54 -1.17 -7.60
CA LEU A 176 0.15 -1.60 -7.82
C LEU A 176 -0.85 -0.60 -7.25
N LEU A 177 -0.62 -0.09 -6.03
CA LEU A 177 -1.51 0.87 -5.38
C LEU A 177 -1.55 2.23 -6.08
N SER A 178 -0.53 2.56 -6.89
CA SER A 178 -0.45 3.82 -7.64
C SER A 178 -0.75 3.67 -9.13
N GLY A 179 -1.00 2.45 -9.62
CA GLY A 179 -1.06 2.19 -11.06
C GLY A 179 0.24 2.59 -11.79
N PHE A 180 1.40 2.32 -11.17
CA PHE A 180 2.74 2.65 -11.64
C PHE A 180 3.06 4.15 -11.81
N VAL A 181 2.17 5.04 -11.35
CA VAL A 181 2.36 6.49 -11.44
C VAL A 181 3.54 6.93 -10.58
N GLY A 182 4.44 7.71 -11.18
CA GLY A 182 5.70 8.11 -10.57
C GLY A 182 6.77 7.00 -10.56
N PHE A 183 6.43 5.77 -10.97
CA PHE A 183 7.36 4.66 -11.08
C PHE A 183 7.89 4.48 -12.51
N LEU A 184 7.00 4.27 -13.49
CA LEU A 184 7.36 4.19 -14.91
C LEU A 184 7.67 5.58 -15.52
N SER A 185 8.34 5.60 -16.66
CA SER A 185 8.45 6.79 -17.53
C SER A 185 7.16 6.99 -18.34
N GLY A 186 6.97 8.18 -18.93
CA GLY A 186 5.71 8.58 -19.56
C GLY A 186 5.17 7.58 -20.60
N PRO A 187 5.91 7.26 -21.68
CA PRO A 187 5.38 6.38 -22.72
C PRO A 187 5.06 4.95 -22.24
N PRO A 188 5.91 4.25 -21.46
CA PRO A 188 5.56 2.96 -20.84
C PRO A 188 4.42 3.05 -19.82
N LEU A 189 4.26 4.18 -19.11
CA LEU A 189 3.12 4.36 -18.21
C LEU A 189 1.80 4.42 -19.01
N VAL A 190 1.74 5.23 -20.07
CA VAL A 190 0.53 5.35 -20.89
C VAL A 190 0.16 4.01 -21.52
N ALA A 191 1.15 3.31 -22.03
CA ALA A 191 1.06 1.95 -22.53
C ALA A 191 0.45 0.94 -21.55
N PHE A 192 0.95 0.94 -20.31
CA PHE A 192 0.42 0.12 -19.24
C PHE A 192 -1.06 0.43 -18.99
N TRP A 193 -1.41 1.70 -18.91
CA TRP A 193 -2.79 2.12 -18.68
C TRP A 193 -3.72 1.81 -19.86
N GLU A 194 -3.24 1.90 -21.10
CA GLU A 194 -3.97 1.45 -22.28
C GLU A 194 -4.31 -0.05 -22.17
N GLU A 195 -3.35 -0.89 -21.78
CA GLU A 195 -3.57 -2.33 -21.58
C GLU A 195 -4.51 -2.61 -20.40
N LEU A 196 -4.33 -1.91 -19.28
CA LEU A 196 -5.15 -2.04 -18.07
C LEU A 196 -6.62 -1.71 -18.33
N LEU A 197 -6.89 -0.64 -19.09
CA LEU A 197 -8.25 -0.19 -19.43
C LEU A 197 -8.84 -0.92 -20.64
N GLN A 198 -8.01 -1.62 -21.43
CA GLN A 198 -8.48 -2.46 -22.54
C GLN A 198 -9.02 -3.81 -22.08
N VAL A 199 -8.84 -4.19 -20.82
CA VAL A 199 -9.23 -5.51 -20.29
C VAL A 199 -10.75 -5.68 -20.28
N ARG A 200 -11.27 -5.97 -21.47
CA ARG A 200 -12.57 -6.58 -21.65
C ARG A 200 -12.32 -8.08 -21.67
N CYS A 201 -12.93 -8.79 -20.72
CA CYS A 201 -13.10 -10.24 -20.81
C CYS A 201 -11.82 -11.09 -20.62
N THR A 202 -11.01 -10.82 -19.59
CA THR A 202 -10.05 -11.83 -19.10
C THR A 202 -10.59 -12.50 -17.84
N ASP A 203 -10.26 -13.78 -17.64
CA ASP A 203 -10.57 -14.52 -16.40
C ASP A 203 -9.91 -13.89 -15.16
N PHE A 204 -8.98 -12.95 -15.37
CA PHE A 204 -8.27 -12.21 -14.32
C PHE A 204 -8.00 -10.75 -14.76
N PRO A 205 -8.92 -9.81 -14.47
CA PRO A 205 -8.84 -8.43 -14.96
C PRO A 205 -7.56 -7.68 -14.58
N ARG A 206 -7.00 -7.98 -13.41
CA ARG A 206 -5.79 -7.35 -12.86
C ARG A 206 -4.48 -7.94 -13.38
N LEU A 207 -4.52 -8.84 -14.36
CA LEU A 207 -3.32 -9.44 -14.95
C LEU A 207 -2.31 -8.40 -15.51
N PRO A 208 -2.71 -7.27 -16.14
CA PRO A 208 -1.75 -6.26 -16.57
C PRO A 208 -0.89 -5.71 -15.42
N LEU A 209 -1.48 -5.47 -14.24
CA LEU A 209 -0.73 -5.01 -13.06
C LEU A 209 0.39 -6.00 -12.69
N ILE A 210 0.04 -7.28 -12.66
CA ILE A 210 0.94 -8.36 -12.25
C ILE A 210 2.02 -8.62 -13.31
N SER A 211 1.64 -8.69 -14.58
CA SER A 211 2.55 -8.96 -15.70
C SER A 211 3.53 -7.82 -15.96
N TRP A 212 3.11 -6.56 -15.79
CA TRP A 212 4.01 -5.41 -15.90
C TRP A 212 5.05 -5.38 -14.78
N LEU A 213 4.66 -5.73 -13.54
CA LEU A 213 5.59 -5.86 -12.43
C LEU A 213 6.63 -6.95 -12.72
N ALA A 214 6.17 -8.13 -13.15
CA ALA A 214 7.04 -9.26 -13.44
C ALA A 214 7.99 -8.97 -14.62
N GLY A 215 7.46 -8.39 -15.70
CA GLY A 215 8.28 -8.04 -16.87
C GLY A 215 9.32 -6.98 -16.57
N LEU A 216 9.03 -6.06 -15.65
CA LEU A 216 10.00 -5.07 -15.21
C LEU A 216 11.13 -5.70 -14.39
N VAL A 217 10.80 -6.59 -13.44
CA VAL A 217 11.82 -7.30 -12.66
C VAL A 217 12.70 -8.16 -13.57
N HIS A 218 12.09 -8.88 -14.50
CA HIS A 218 12.82 -9.67 -15.49
C HIS A 218 13.72 -8.80 -16.38
N HIS A 219 13.25 -7.61 -16.80
CA HIS A 219 14.10 -6.66 -17.53
C HIS A 219 15.31 -6.18 -16.72
N ALA A 220 15.17 -6.04 -15.40
CA ALA A 220 16.23 -5.64 -14.48
C ALA A 220 17.11 -6.80 -14.01
N GLU A 221 16.83 -8.06 -14.38
CA GLU A 221 17.44 -9.26 -13.81
C GLU A 221 18.97 -9.25 -13.88
N GLY A 222 19.58 -8.88 -15.01
CA GLY A 222 21.04 -8.82 -15.12
C GLY A 222 21.69 -7.78 -14.21
N GLN A 223 21.05 -6.62 -14.03
CA GLN A 223 21.53 -5.57 -13.13
C GLN A 223 21.35 -5.99 -11.67
N LEU A 224 20.23 -6.64 -11.35
CA LEU A 224 19.93 -7.18 -10.03
C LEU A 224 20.92 -8.28 -9.64
N ALA A 225 21.17 -9.24 -10.53
CA ALA A 225 22.09 -10.34 -10.29
C ALA A 225 23.48 -9.81 -9.92
N SER A 226 23.96 -8.75 -10.61
CA SER A 226 25.24 -8.12 -10.31
C SER A 226 25.23 -7.32 -9.00
N ALA A 227 24.15 -6.59 -8.71
CA ALA A 227 24.06 -5.71 -7.56
C ALA A 227 23.81 -6.45 -6.23
N LEU A 228 23.27 -7.67 -6.28
CA LEU A 228 22.87 -8.44 -5.09
C LEU A 228 23.96 -9.41 -4.58
N VAL A 229 25.03 -9.63 -5.35
CA VAL A 229 26.11 -10.56 -4.96
C VAL A 229 26.73 -10.14 -3.63
N GLY A 230 26.74 -11.05 -2.67
CA GLY A 230 27.38 -10.86 -1.36
C GLY A 230 26.60 -9.98 -0.37
N LEU A 231 25.38 -9.53 -0.72
CA LEU A 231 24.53 -8.78 0.20
C LEU A 231 23.78 -9.70 1.17
N SER A 232 23.51 -9.19 2.36
CA SER A 232 22.58 -9.83 3.30
C SER A 232 21.12 -9.62 2.86
N SER A 233 20.20 -10.44 3.37
CA SER A 233 18.76 -10.32 3.06
C SER A 233 18.19 -8.94 3.40
N ASP A 234 18.65 -8.31 4.49
CA ASP A 234 18.17 -6.99 4.92
C ASP A 234 18.64 -5.86 3.99
N GLU A 235 19.80 -6.01 3.35
CA GLU A 235 20.36 -5.06 2.40
C GLU A 235 19.86 -5.31 0.97
N ALA A 236 19.50 -6.55 0.65
CA ALA A 236 19.04 -6.96 -0.67
C ALA A 236 17.74 -6.25 -1.08
N VAL A 237 16.75 -6.14 -0.19
CA VAL A 237 15.45 -5.51 -0.49
C VAL A 237 15.57 -4.05 -0.96
N PRO A 238 16.25 -3.13 -0.26
CA PRO A 238 16.38 -1.75 -0.73
C PRO A 238 17.23 -1.61 -2.00
N VAL A 239 18.25 -2.47 -2.19
CA VAL A 239 19.04 -2.50 -3.43
C VAL A 239 18.18 -2.98 -4.59
N PHE A 240 17.44 -4.07 -4.41
CA PHE A 240 16.48 -4.60 -5.38
C PHE A 240 15.51 -3.52 -5.84
N PHE A 241 14.85 -2.85 -4.89
CA PHE A 241 13.87 -1.80 -5.20
C PHE A 241 14.50 -0.67 -6.02
N ARG A 242 15.67 -0.18 -5.61
CA ARG A 242 16.37 0.92 -6.30
C ARG A 242 16.77 0.54 -7.71
N THR A 243 17.35 -0.64 -7.90
CA THR A 243 17.78 -1.14 -9.20
C THR A 243 16.59 -1.30 -10.15
N VAL A 244 15.48 -1.88 -9.68
CA VAL A 244 14.26 -2.00 -10.49
C VAL A 244 13.67 -0.63 -10.83
N GLN A 245 13.68 0.32 -9.89
CA GLN A 245 13.22 1.68 -10.14
C GLN A 245 14.09 2.41 -11.17
N GLN A 246 15.41 2.26 -11.12
CA GLN A 246 16.32 2.83 -12.10
C GLN A 246 16.09 2.24 -13.49
N ALA A 247 15.96 0.91 -13.58
CA ALA A 247 15.60 0.23 -14.83
C ALA A 247 14.26 0.73 -15.38
N ALA A 248 13.25 0.92 -14.53
CA ALA A 248 11.93 1.44 -14.92
C ALA A 248 12.00 2.85 -15.54
N LYS A 249 12.92 3.70 -15.06
CA LYS A 249 13.13 5.04 -15.61
C LYS A 249 13.92 5.03 -16.92
N ALA A 250 14.76 4.02 -17.12
CA ALA A 250 15.58 3.84 -18.31
C ALA A 250 14.87 3.06 -19.44
N LEU A 251 13.59 2.70 -19.28
CA LEU A 251 12.85 1.95 -20.27
C LEU A 251 12.72 2.71 -21.60
N PRO A 252 12.92 2.05 -22.75
CA PRO A 252 12.60 2.62 -24.06
C PRO A 252 11.13 3.03 -24.18
N ASN A 253 10.84 4.03 -25.02
CA ASN A 253 9.47 4.57 -25.18
C ASN A 253 8.44 3.51 -25.62
N ASN A 254 8.86 2.52 -26.40
CA ASN A 254 8.02 1.44 -26.91
C ASN A 254 8.12 0.16 -26.07
N TRP A 255 8.73 0.21 -24.90
CA TRP A 255 8.87 -0.96 -24.05
C TRP A 255 7.50 -1.49 -23.62
N ARG A 256 7.41 -2.82 -23.59
CA ARG A 256 6.29 -3.61 -23.08
C ARG A 256 6.84 -4.87 -22.43
N PRO A 257 6.19 -5.39 -21.37
CA PRO A 257 6.58 -6.67 -20.80
C PRO A 257 6.40 -7.77 -21.84
N ARG A 258 7.46 -8.55 -22.10
CA ARG A 258 7.39 -9.74 -22.98
C ARG A 258 6.99 -11.00 -22.19
N VAL A 259 6.18 -10.84 -21.15
CA VAL A 259 5.75 -11.92 -20.28
C VAL A 259 4.61 -12.68 -20.96
N ARG A 260 4.89 -13.91 -21.39
CA ARG A 260 3.87 -14.78 -22.00
C ARG A 260 3.20 -15.59 -20.90
N VAL A 261 1.96 -15.23 -20.57
CA VAL A 261 1.15 -15.96 -19.59
C VAL A 261 0.15 -16.84 -20.33
N SER A 262 0.28 -18.16 -20.21
CA SER A 262 -0.68 -19.10 -20.78
C SER A 262 -2.02 -19.02 -20.05
N ARG A 263 -3.12 -19.47 -20.66
CA ARG A 263 -4.43 -19.51 -19.99
C ARG A 263 -4.40 -20.34 -18.70
N ALA A 264 -3.69 -21.47 -18.70
CA ALA A 264 -3.52 -22.30 -17.51
C ALA A 264 -2.81 -21.52 -16.39
N GLN A 265 -1.74 -20.80 -16.73
CA GLN A 265 -1.01 -19.96 -15.78
C GLN A 265 -1.86 -18.78 -15.28
N VAL A 266 -2.73 -18.19 -16.10
CA VAL A 266 -3.68 -17.17 -15.63
C VAL A 266 -4.62 -17.74 -14.55
N LEU A 267 -5.14 -18.95 -14.75
CA LEU A 267 -6.00 -19.61 -13.76
C LEU A 267 -5.24 -19.94 -12.48
N GLU A 268 -4.00 -20.41 -12.59
CA GLU A 268 -3.11 -20.67 -11.45
C GLU A 268 -2.84 -19.38 -10.65
N LEU A 269 -2.44 -18.30 -11.32
CA LEU A 269 -2.21 -17.00 -10.67
C LEU A 269 -3.47 -16.48 -9.97
N ARG A 270 -4.64 -16.68 -10.56
CA ARG A 270 -5.93 -16.34 -9.94
C ARG A 270 -6.18 -17.18 -8.68
N GLN A 271 -5.88 -18.49 -8.72
CA GLN A 271 -6.01 -19.36 -7.55
C GLN A 271 -5.03 -18.95 -6.44
N ILE A 272 -3.77 -18.65 -6.77
CA ILE A 272 -2.77 -18.14 -5.83
C ILE A 272 -3.26 -16.84 -5.19
N SER A 273 -3.78 -15.89 -5.99
CA SER A 273 -4.33 -14.63 -5.48
C SER A 273 -5.49 -14.86 -4.51
N LYS A 274 -6.46 -15.71 -4.86
CA LYS A 274 -7.59 -16.08 -3.98
C LYS A 274 -7.13 -16.74 -2.68
N ALA A 275 -6.23 -17.73 -2.76
CA ALA A 275 -5.73 -18.44 -1.59
C ALA A 275 -4.95 -17.51 -0.64
N ALA A 276 -4.13 -16.61 -1.19
CA ALA A 276 -3.38 -15.63 -0.41
C ALA A 276 -4.31 -14.59 0.24
N ALA A 277 -5.34 -14.13 -0.47
CA ALA A 277 -6.37 -13.25 0.09
C ALA A 277 -7.11 -13.94 1.25
N GLU A 278 -7.54 -15.18 1.08
CA GLU A 278 -8.22 -15.94 2.15
C GLU A 278 -7.33 -16.10 3.38
N LYS A 279 -6.07 -16.50 3.18
CA LYS A 279 -5.09 -16.62 4.26
C LYS A 279 -4.90 -15.29 5.01
N TYR A 280 -4.88 -14.17 4.29
CA TYR A 280 -4.78 -12.84 4.88
C TYR A 280 -6.04 -12.49 5.68
N ARG A 281 -7.24 -12.77 5.14
CA ARG A 281 -8.51 -12.60 5.86
C ARG A 281 -8.52 -13.37 7.17
N SER A 282 -8.24 -14.68 7.15
CA SER A 282 -8.24 -15.50 8.36
C SER A 282 -7.20 -15.03 9.39
N ALA A 283 -6.02 -14.57 8.93
CA ALA A 283 -5.01 -14.00 9.81
C ALA A 283 -5.49 -12.69 10.46
N GLN A 284 -6.18 -11.82 9.72
CA GLN A 284 -6.71 -10.56 10.24
C GLN A 284 -7.87 -10.79 11.22
N GLU A 285 -8.76 -11.75 10.95
CA GLU A 285 -9.83 -12.16 11.86
C GLU A 285 -9.26 -12.71 13.18
N ALA A 286 -8.24 -13.57 13.10
CA ALA A 286 -7.57 -14.10 14.29
C ALA A 286 -6.89 -12.99 15.11
N LEU A 287 -6.33 -11.96 14.47
CA LEU A 287 -5.78 -10.79 15.16
C LEU A 287 -6.87 -9.93 15.79
N SER A 288 -7.99 -9.70 15.09
CA SER A 288 -9.13 -8.95 15.60
C SER A 288 -9.73 -9.60 16.85
N LEU A 289 -9.90 -10.92 16.86
CA LEU A 289 -10.36 -11.67 18.02
C LEU A 289 -9.41 -11.52 19.22
N LYS A 290 -8.10 -11.58 18.99
CA LYS A 290 -7.08 -11.34 20.03
C LYS A 290 -7.15 -9.91 20.57
N GLU A 291 -7.40 -8.92 19.72
CA GLU A 291 -7.54 -7.52 20.13
C GLU A 291 -8.81 -7.31 20.97
N ILE A 292 -9.95 -7.86 20.54
CA ILE A 292 -11.21 -7.83 21.30
C ILE A 292 -11.02 -8.50 22.67
N HIS A 293 -10.38 -9.67 22.70
CA HIS A 293 -10.06 -10.35 23.95
C HIS A 293 -9.17 -9.49 24.86
N ALA A 294 -8.11 -8.88 24.33
CA ALA A 294 -7.23 -7.99 25.09
C ALA A 294 -7.96 -6.76 25.64
N LYS A 295 -8.87 -6.15 24.86
CA LYS A 295 -9.73 -5.05 25.29
C LYS A 295 -10.67 -5.48 26.43
N ASN A 296 -11.28 -6.64 26.32
CA ASN A 296 -12.17 -7.19 27.35
C ASN A 296 -11.40 -7.49 28.65
N VAL A 297 -10.21 -8.08 28.56
CA VAL A 297 -9.34 -8.31 29.72
C VAL A 297 -8.93 -7.00 30.37
N SER A 298 -8.52 -5.98 29.59
CA SER A 298 -8.19 -4.67 30.14
C SER A 298 -9.38 -4.02 30.85
N ALA A 299 -10.56 -4.03 30.23
CA ALA A 299 -11.78 -3.47 30.82
C ALA A 299 -12.22 -4.24 32.08
N SER A 300 -11.97 -5.55 32.16
CA SER A 300 -12.20 -6.33 33.38
C SER A 300 -11.24 -5.93 34.49
N LEU A 301 -9.95 -5.83 34.19
CA LEU A 301 -8.92 -5.41 35.16
C LEU A 301 -9.20 -4.01 35.69
N ASP A 302 -9.58 -3.08 34.81
CA ASP A 302 -9.84 -1.70 35.21
C ASP A 302 -11.07 -1.63 36.15
N ARG A 303 -12.12 -2.43 35.88
CA ARG A 303 -13.27 -2.58 36.79
C ARG A 303 -12.87 -3.18 38.15
N THR A 304 -12.04 -4.22 38.17
CA THR A 304 -11.56 -4.83 39.43
C THR A 304 -10.70 -3.86 40.22
N CYS A 305 -9.81 -3.11 39.56
CA CYS A 305 -9.00 -2.09 40.23
C CYS A 305 -9.85 -0.97 40.81
N SER A 306 -10.86 -0.47 40.08
CA SER A 306 -11.80 0.52 40.61
C SER A 306 -12.54 -0.01 41.84
N ALA A 307 -13.06 -1.24 41.79
CA ALA A 307 -13.74 -1.85 42.93
C ALA A 307 -12.84 -2.01 44.16
N LEU A 308 -11.58 -2.39 43.98
CA LEU A 308 -10.60 -2.49 45.08
C LEU A 308 -10.29 -1.12 45.68
N LEU A 309 -10.11 -0.08 44.84
CA LEU A 309 -9.88 1.28 45.31
C LEU A 309 -11.07 1.81 46.13
N ASP A 310 -12.30 1.52 45.70
CA ASP A 310 -13.50 1.92 46.43
C ASP A 310 -13.63 1.15 47.76
N ALA A 311 -13.30 -0.14 47.78
CA ALA A 311 -13.24 -0.93 49.01
C ALA A 311 -12.18 -0.42 50.00
N MET A 312 -10.99 -0.02 49.52
CA MET A 312 -9.94 0.58 50.35
C MET A 312 -10.41 1.91 50.97
N LYS A 313 -11.03 2.79 50.19
CA LYS A 313 -11.60 4.05 50.70
C LYS A 313 -12.66 3.79 51.77
N PHE A 314 -13.52 2.80 51.58
CA PHE A 314 -14.54 2.44 52.57
C PHE A 314 -13.92 1.91 53.87
N ALA A 315 -12.85 1.12 53.78
CA ALA A 315 -12.11 0.62 54.95
C ALA A 315 -11.43 1.77 55.73
N GLU A 316 -10.85 2.74 55.03
CA GLU A 316 -10.25 3.94 55.65
C GLU A 316 -11.30 4.75 56.42
N VAL A 317 -12.46 5.03 55.82
CA VAL A 317 -13.57 5.73 56.48
C VAL A 317 -14.05 4.97 57.72
N SER A 318 -14.23 3.64 57.60
CA SER A 318 -14.68 2.80 58.72
C SER A 318 -13.67 2.80 59.89
N SER A 319 -12.37 2.74 59.58
CA SER A 319 -11.32 2.79 60.61
C SER A 319 -11.29 4.15 61.33
N SER A 320 -11.51 5.24 60.61
CA SER A 320 -11.57 6.58 61.19
C SER A 320 -12.77 6.75 62.13
N ALA A 321 -13.95 6.23 61.75
CA ALA A 321 -15.16 6.29 62.55
C ALA A 321 -15.06 5.47 63.85
N ALA A 322 -14.44 4.28 63.79
CA ALA A 322 -14.21 3.46 64.98
C ALA A 322 -13.27 4.15 66.01
N SER A 323 -12.27 4.91 65.54
CA SER A 323 -11.36 5.64 66.44
C SER A 323 -12.03 6.81 67.17
N ALA A 324 -12.99 7.49 66.52
CA ALA A 324 -13.70 8.64 67.10
C ALA A 324 -14.70 8.23 68.22
N GLY A 325 -15.18 6.98 68.22
CA GLY A 325 -16.14 6.49 69.22
C GLY A 325 -15.54 6.11 70.59
N SER A 326 -14.22 5.92 70.71
CA SER A 326 -13.60 5.46 71.98
C SER A 326 -13.06 6.59 72.87
N GLY A 327 -13.15 7.85 72.45
CA GLY A 327 -12.57 9.00 73.15
C GLY A 327 -13.35 9.58 74.34
N ALA A 328 -14.52 9.01 74.71
CA ALA A 328 -15.38 9.60 75.75
C ALA A 328 -15.36 8.88 77.12
N ALA A 329 -14.57 7.81 77.32
CA ALA A 329 -14.70 6.99 78.54
C ALA A 329 -13.40 6.71 79.33
N ALA A 330 -12.26 7.36 79.04
CA ALA A 330 -11.03 7.10 79.79
C ALA A 330 -10.20 8.37 80.04
N ALA A 331 -10.76 9.28 80.83
CA ALA A 331 -9.96 10.25 81.57
C ALA A 331 -9.76 9.72 82.99
N GLN A 332 -8.59 9.12 83.25
CA GLN A 332 -7.80 9.18 84.50
C GLN A 332 -6.88 7.97 84.65
N SER A 333 -5.69 8.21 85.20
CA SER A 333 -4.60 7.26 85.54
C SER A 333 -3.59 7.02 84.41
N SER A 334 -2.51 7.80 84.34
CA SER A 334 -1.23 7.71 85.10
C SER A 334 -0.13 7.15 84.16
N SER A 335 0.81 8.00 83.73
CA SER A 335 2.16 8.12 84.29
C SER A 335 2.91 6.77 84.38
N GLY A 336 3.59 6.38 83.30
CA GLY A 336 4.45 5.20 83.30
C GLY A 336 5.41 5.15 82.10
N LYS A 337 6.70 5.18 82.41
CA LYS A 337 7.91 5.13 81.57
C LYS A 337 7.98 3.99 80.51
N GLN A 338 9.04 4.12 79.70
CA GLN A 338 9.79 3.12 78.90
C GLN A 338 9.35 2.96 77.43
N ALA A 339 10.18 3.33 76.45
CA ALA A 339 11.43 2.68 75.99
C ALA A 339 11.18 1.36 75.23
N HIS A 340 11.86 1.24 74.08
CA HIS A 340 11.87 0.14 73.10
C HIS A 340 10.69 0.05 72.11
N ARG A 341 10.94 0.49 70.87
CA ARG A 341 10.98 -0.39 69.68
C ARG A 341 11.32 0.42 68.41
N ALA A 342 12.57 0.33 68.01
CA ALA A 342 12.97 0.50 66.62
C ALA A 342 12.65 -0.81 65.89
N PHE A 343 11.61 -0.84 65.06
CA PHE A 343 11.44 -1.88 64.02
C PHE A 343 10.46 -1.38 62.94
N ALA A 344 10.86 -1.58 61.68
CA ALA A 344 10.06 -1.44 60.46
C ALA A 344 9.65 -0.04 59.97
N ARG A 345 10.63 0.83 59.67
CA ARG A 345 10.45 1.84 58.61
C ARG A 345 10.66 1.19 57.25
N GLY A 346 9.55 0.72 56.69
CA GLY A 346 9.46 0.21 55.32
C GLY A 346 8.02 0.31 54.81
N GLU A 347 7.26 1.32 55.25
CA GLU A 347 5.96 1.65 54.67
C GLU A 347 6.17 2.11 53.23
N ARG A 348 6.20 1.14 52.30
CA ARG A 348 5.85 1.41 50.92
C ARG A 348 4.37 1.71 50.92
N ASP A 349 4.08 3.01 50.97
CA ASP A 349 2.78 3.60 50.69
C ASP A 349 2.13 2.86 49.50
N PRO A 350 1.09 2.03 49.74
CA PRO A 350 0.47 1.19 48.72
C PRO A 350 -0.03 2.00 47.53
N LEU A 351 -0.40 3.27 47.77
CA LEU A 351 -0.82 4.21 46.73
C LEU A 351 0.33 4.58 45.78
N LYS A 352 1.56 4.74 46.29
CA LYS A 352 2.75 5.00 45.45
C LYS A 352 3.14 3.79 44.61
N TYR A 353 2.93 2.57 45.13
CA TYR A 353 3.16 1.35 44.36
C TYR A 353 2.15 1.20 43.20
N LEU A 354 0.88 1.49 43.45
CA LEU A 354 -0.16 1.48 42.41
C LEU A 354 0.02 2.61 41.37
N GLN A 355 0.46 3.80 41.77
CA GLN A 355 0.86 4.87 40.84
C GLN A 355 2.06 4.47 39.97
N HIS A 356 3.04 3.76 40.52
CA HIS A 356 4.16 3.26 39.74
C HIS A 356 3.73 2.19 38.72
N GLN A 357 2.78 1.31 39.09
CA GLN A 357 2.24 0.32 38.17
C GLN A 357 1.39 0.96 37.05
N SER A 358 0.59 1.98 37.35
CA SER A 358 -0.20 2.68 36.32
C SER A 358 0.70 3.43 35.33
N ALA A 359 1.77 4.09 35.81
CA ALA A 359 2.76 4.75 34.97
C ALA A 359 3.57 3.76 34.10
N ALA A 360 3.92 2.59 34.66
CA ALA A 360 4.58 1.52 33.91
C ALA A 360 3.66 0.91 32.84
N ARG A 361 2.36 0.74 33.15
CA ARG A 361 1.33 0.24 32.23
C ARG A 361 1.07 1.24 31.09
N ALA A 362 1.03 2.55 31.37
CA ALA A 362 0.93 3.60 30.36
C ALA A 362 2.15 3.61 29.41
N LYS A 363 3.36 3.44 29.95
CA LYS A 363 4.58 3.27 29.13
C LYS A 363 4.55 2.01 28.27
N TRP A 364 4.07 0.89 28.80
CA TRP A 364 3.99 -0.37 28.07
C TRP A 364 2.94 -0.34 26.95
N CYS A 365 1.73 0.20 27.21
CA CYS A 365 0.69 0.39 26.20
C CYS A 365 1.13 1.37 25.10
N SER A 366 1.79 2.48 25.46
CA SER A 366 2.34 3.44 24.49
C SER A 366 3.41 2.81 23.59
N LYS A 367 4.33 2.01 24.17
CA LYS A 367 5.38 1.31 23.42
C LYS A 367 4.82 0.22 22.48
N ARG A 368 3.72 -0.45 22.87
CA ARG A 368 3.09 -1.52 22.07
C ARG A 368 2.20 -0.98 20.95
N ASN A 369 1.44 0.08 21.19
CA ASN A 369 0.63 0.74 20.16
C ASN A 369 1.50 1.45 19.12
N GLY A 370 2.63 2.06 19.54
CA GLY A 370 3.63 2.59 18.61
C GLY A 370 4.34 1.49 17.80
N SER A 371 4.63 0.33 18.41
CA SER A 371 5.30 -0.78 17.74
C SER A 371 4.41 -1.55 16.75
N MET A 372 3.08 -1.61 16.93
CA MET A 372 2.21 -2.32 15.98
C MET A 372 1.89 -1.48 14.72
N PHE A 373 1.79 -0.16 14.84
CA PHE A 373 1.63 0.72 13.68
C PHE A 373 2.93 0.88 12.86
N LEU A 374 4.09 0.90 13.52
CA LEU A 374 5.38 1.04 12.83
C LEU A 374 5.88 -0.26 12.17
N LYS A 375 5.45 -1.44 12.63
CA LYS A 375 5.92 -2.72 12.07
C LYS A 375 5.15 -3.19 10.83
N VAL A 376 4.01 -2.55 10.52
CA VAL A 376 3.22 -2.87 9.31
C VAL A 376 3.37 -1.78 8.23
N HIS A 377 3.70 -0.52 8.55
CA HIS A 377 3.85 0.53 7.53
C HIS A 377 4.97 1.58 7.78
N GLY A 378 5.88 1.36 8.74
CA GLY A 378 6.59 2.46 9.38
C GLY A 378 8.11 2.65 9.18
N THR A 379 8.79 1.93 8.29
CA THR A 379 10.26 2.04 8.19
C THR A 379 10.80 2.89 7.02
N GLN A 380 9.96 3.40 6.12
CA GLN A 380 10.45 4.10 4.91
C GLN A 380 10.31 5.63 4.92
N ALA A 381 9.36 6.21 5.68
CA ALA A 381 9.09 7.66 5.62
C ALA A 381 10.09 8.54 6.40
N HIS A 382 10.71 8.03 7.47
CA HIS A 382 11.57 8.86 8.34
C HIS A 382 13.05 8.94 7.94
N ARG A 383 13.52 8.11 6.99
CA ARG A 383 14.91 8.15 6.49
C ARG A 383 15.10 9.07 5.27
N SER A 384 14.06 9.32 4.48
CA SER A 384 14.15 10.17 3.27
C SER A 384 14.38 11.66 3.60
N VAL A 385 13.76 12.18 4.66
CA VAL A 385 13.87 13.61 5.04
C VAL A 385 15.23 13.94 5.67
N ARG A 386 15.92 12.97 6.29
CA ARG A 386 17.27 13.19 6.85
C ARG A 386 18.39 13.08 5.82
N GLN A 387 18.27 12.21 4.81
CA GLN A 387 19.27 12.11 3.75
C GLN A 387 19.22 13.29 2.76
N GLN A 388 18.04 13.87 2.53
CA GLN A 388 17.91 15.02 1.63
C GLN A 388 18.43 16.33 2.26
N LYS A 389 18.48 16.42 3.59
CA LYS A 389 19.10 17.56 4.30
C LYS A 389 20.64 17.48 4.37
N GLN A 390 21.22 16.27 4.34
CA GLN A 390 22.69 16.10 4.34
C GLN A 390 23.33 16.27 2.95
N HIS A 391 22.56 16.14 1.86
CA HIS A 391 23.09 16.32 0.50
C HIS A 391 23.10 17.78 0.03
N LEU A 392 22.43 18.69 0.73
CA LEU A 392 22.39 20.13 0.42
C LEU A 392 23.46 20.94 1.17
N ASP A 393 23.93 20.48 2.34
CA ASP A 393 24.97 21.18 3.12
C ASP A 393 26.42 20.77 2.78
N GLY A 394 26.61 19.74 1.92
CA GLY A 394 27.93 19.20 1.58
C GLY A 394 28.58 19.78 0.31
N ARG A 395 27.91 20.65 -0.44
CA ARG A 395 28.33 21.05 -1.79
C ARG A 395 28.89 22.48 -1.86
N THR A 396 29.72 22.85 -0.89
CA THR A 396 30.57 24.04 -0.95
C THR A 396 31.81 23.81 -0.09
N LYS A 397 32.85 23.21 -0.69
CA LYS A 397 34.29 23.42 -0.40
C LYS A 397 35.16 22.41 -1.19
N HIS A 398 36.28 22.91 -1.73
CA HIS A 398 37.32 22.28 -2.57
C HIS A 398 36.95 22.07 -4.05
N MET A 399 37.39 22.88 -5.02
CA MET A 399 38.67 23.55 -5.34
C MET A 399 39.76 22.61 -5.91
N THR A 400 39.96 22.74 -7.24
CA THR A 400 41.23 22.66 -8.04
C THR A 400 42.22 21.53 -7.77
N ARG A 401 42.45 20.66 -8.78
CA ARG A 401 43.72 20.60 -9.56
C ARG A 401 43.69 19.53 -10.67
N ASP A 402 44.53 19.79 -11.65
CA ASP A 402 44.75 19.13 -12.94
C ASP A 402 45.16 17.65 -12.87
N ASN A 403 44.85 16.89 -13.93
CA ASN A 403 45.90 16.30 -14.79
C ASN A 403 45.32 15.63 -16.05
N THR A 404 45.75 16.17 -17.18
CA THR A 404 45.84 15.59 -18.52
C THR A 404 46.64 14.27 -18.51
N TRP A 405 46.22 13.24 -19.28
CA TRP A 405 47.13 12.33 -20.00
C TRP A 405 46.39 11.69 -21.19
N TYR A 406 46.99 11.84 -22.38
CA TYR A 406 46.67 11.18 -23.64
C TYR A 406 47.16 9.71 -23.62
N SER A 407 46.46 8.80 -24.29
CA SER A 407 47.00 8.11 -25.49
C SER A 407 46.06 7.07 -26.07
N ALA A 408 45.91 7.16 -27.38
CA ALA A 408 45.25 6.23 -28.27
C ALA A 408 46.11 4.98 -28.51
N THR A 409 45.47 3.85 -28.78
CA THR A 409 46.01 2.83 -29.68
C THR A 409 44.89 2.25 -30.54
N ALA A 410 45.05 2.44 -31.85
CA ALA A 410 44.29 1.80 -32.90
C ALA A 410 44.90 0.42 -33.19
N ALA A 411 44.08 -0.61 -33.38
CA ALA A 411 44.53 -1.88 -33.95
C ALA A 411 43.41 -2.54 -34.77
N LYS A 412 43.60 -2.42 -36.09
CA LYS A 412 43.29 -3.34 -37.21
C LYS A 412 42.19 -4.41 -37.06
N SER A 413 41.18 -4.23 -37.91
CA SER A 413 40.29 -5.26 -38.48
C SER A 413 41.05 -6.32 -39.30
N PRO A 414 40.57 -7.58 -39.30
CA PRO A 414 40.63 -8.44 -40.47
C PRO A 414 39.23 -8.83 -40.98
N ASP A 415 39.08 -8.68 -42.30
CA ASP A 415 37.90 -9.01 -43.11
C ASP A 415 37.53 -10.52 -43.14
N PRO A 416 36.28 -10.84 -43.50
CA PRO A 416 35.68 -12.18 -43.37
C PRO A 416 35.92 -13.10 -44.58
N PRO A 417 35.86 -14.43 -44.42
CA PRO A 417 35.86 -15.35 -45.55
C PRO A 417 34.46 -15.45 -46.18
N ARG A 418 34.40 -15.09 -47.47
CA ARG A 418 33.24 -15.31 -48.36
C ARG A 418 33.13 -16.79 -48.72
N HIS A 419 32.00 -17.39 -48.38
CA HIS A 419 31.53 -18.64 -48.99
C HIS A 419 30.87 -18.34 -50.34
N ALA A 420 31.32 -19.02 -51.39
CA ALA A 420 30.51 -19.37 -52.54
C ALA A 420 31.20 -20.50 -53.31
N ARG A 421 30.53 -21.64 -53.45
CA ARG A 421 30.22 -22.26 -54.74
C ARG A 421 29.24 -23.45 -54.58
N PRO A 422 28.51 -23.77 -55.66
CA PRO A 422 27.17 -24.37 -55.64
C PRO A 422 27.21 -25.88 -55.89
N PHE A 423 26.07 -26.57 -55.79
CA PHE A 423 25.59 -27.52 -56.81
C PHE A 423 24.20 -28.08 -56.45
N ILE A 424 23.34 -28.08 -57.48
CA ILE A 424 22.00 -28.70 -57.66
C ILE A 424 20.82 -28.02 -56.97
#